data_AF-A0A172RXD9-F1
#
_entry.id   AF-A0A172RXD9-F1
#
_cell.length_a   1.000
_cell.length_b   1.000
_cell.length_c   1.000
_cell.angle_alpha   90.00
_cell.angle_beta   90.00
_cell.angle_gamma   90.00
#
_symmetry.space_group_name_H-M   'P 1'
#
loop_
_entity.id
_entity.type
_entity.pdbx_description
1 polymer ?
#
loop_
_entity_poly.entity_id
_entity_poly.type
_entity_poly.pdbx_seq_one_letter_code
_entity_poly.pdbx_strand_id
1 'polypeptide(L)'
;MKHAAPNGSRRQALPPLGPGLQIVRALFVLELLLAFANAAILNPAEFDYDLSLFRSVFAVISSMLSVWFISRRAAFGGPFIVVTSLLTCILMLVDEFYLGAGNEVVTSIGVIPMLAIVTFQLLIYVSAASYVAVSSRVRATLVVRLRSVTQVEKFLTAAVPVRHRMRKWPFWRDLAIYFVAFSFLGHWAEMLFCQLIAAGVFMGDYDLSNAMLWEQWLYPFSAEGIAIALVVVILHPFKEWLMKRTGGRVAIALPLSFVLIALSCTAIDFTTGITANADYHLWDYRNMPFNFMGQICLQNSLVYSIAATLIVWYVYPLMDKGMSRVPRWFADMLFWVLVSAYGFLALLHFMYLSPTGWVFG
;
A
#
# COMPACT_ATOMS: atom_id res chain seq x y z
N MET A 1 -47.18 18.43 -18.89
CA MET A 1 -46.60 17.86 -17.65
C MET A 1 -45.08 17.78 -17.83
N LYS A 2 -44.34 18.71 -17.21
CA LYS A 2 -42.88 18.74 -17.27
C LYS A 2 -42.32 17.79 -16.22
N HIS A 3 -41.64 16.72 -16.63
CA HIS A 3 -40.89 15.86 -15.73
C HIS A 3 -39.74 16.66 -15.12
N ALA A 4 -39.81 16.89 -13.81
CA ALA A 4 -38.72 17.47 -13.04
C ALA A 4 -37.52 16.52 -13.07
N ALA A 5 -36.36 17.04 -13.48
CA ALA A 5 -35.10 16.34 -13.36
C ALA A 5 -34.81 16.01 -11.89
N PRO A 6 -34.26 14.82 -11.56
CA PRO A 6 -33.88 14.51 -10.19
C PRO A 6 -32.76 15.46 -9.77
N ASN A 7 -33.04 16.25 -8.73
CA ASN A 7 -32.12 17.18 -8.11
C ASN A 7 -30.73 16.55 -7.94
N GLY A 8 -29.73 17.14 -8.61
CA GLY A 8 -28.33 16.84 -8.40
C GLY A 8 -28.00 16.91 -6.91
N SER A 9 -27.18 15.96 -6.48
CA SER A 9 -26.67 15.79 -5.12
C SER A 9 -26.26 17.11 -4.45
N ARG A 10 -27.16 17.70 -3.65
CA ARG A 10 -26.72 18.65 -2.60
C ARG A 10 -25.87 17.84 -1.63
N ARG A 11 -24.54 18.05 -1.65
CA ARG A 11 -23.67 17.58 -0.56
C ARG A 11 -24.28 18.11 0.73
N GLN A 12 -24.77 17.22 1.60
CA GLN A 12 -25.17 17.62 2.95
C GLN A 12 -23.97 18.31 3.58
N ALA A 13 -24.15 19.56 4.02
CA ALA A 13 -23.12 20.30 4.71
C ALA A 13 -22.77 19.54 5.99
N LEU A 14 -21.48 19.18 6.15
CA LEU A 14 -21.01 18.49 7.34
C LEU A 14 -21.09 19.44 8.54
N PRO A 15 -21.41 18.93 9.75
CA PRO A 15 -21.33 19.72 10.97
C PRO A 15 -19.96 20.40 11.10
N PRO A 16 -19.91 21.69 11.49
CA PRO A 16 -18.66 22.40 11.67
C PRO A 16 -17.79 21.70 12.73
N LEU A 17 -16.48 21.72 12.52
CA LEU A 17 -15.51 21.12 13.44
C LEU A 17 -15.30 22.10 14.60
N GLY A 18 -15.76 21.76 15.80
CA GLY A 18 -15.47 22.57 16.99
C GLY A 18 -13.96 22.60 17.30
N PRO A 19 -13.47 23.64 18.02
CA PRO A 19 -12.03 23.86 18.22
C PRO A 19 -11.32 22.67 18.88
N GLY A 20 -11.94 22.01 19.88
CA GLY A 20 -11.30 20.86 20.53
C GLY A 20 -11.12 19.66 19.60
N LEU A 21 -12.07 19.38 18.70
CA LEU A 21 -11.91 18.29 17.73
C LEU A 21 -10.95 18.67 16.59
N GLN A 22 -10.76 19.97 16.31
CA GLN A 22 -9.69 20.43 15.42
C GLN A 22 -8.31 20.19 16.04
N ILE A 23 -8.16 20.46 17.35
CA ILE A 23 -6.93 20.17 18.10
C ILE A 23 -6.66 18.67 18.08
N VAL A 24 -7.62 17.82 18.43
CA VAL A 24 -7.44 16.35 18.38
C VAL A 24 -7.02 15.87 16.99
N ARG A 25 -7.65 16.40 15.93
CA ARG A 25 -7.25 16.07 14.56
C ARG A 25 -5.81 16.53 14.28
N ALA A 26 -5.42 17.72 14.72
CA ALA A 26 -4.07 18.25 14.53
C ALA A 26 -3.02 17.41 15.27
N LEU A 27 -3.34 16.90 16.48
CA LEU A 27 -2.45 16.01 17.22
C LEU A 27 -2.19 14.70 16.45
N PHE A 28 -3.22 14.08 15.86
CA PHE A 28 -3.02 12.88 15.02
C PHE A 28 -2.27 13.18 13.72
N VAL A 29 -2.42 14.37 13.14
CA VAL A 29 -1.60 14.80 11.99
C VAL A 29 -0.15 14.98 12.42
N LEU A 30 0.10 15.61 13.57
CA LEU A 30 1.45 15.76 14.11
C LEU A 30 2.10 14.40 14.35
N GLU A 31 1.37 13.45 14.94
CA GLU A 31 1.84 12.09 15.16
C GLU A 31 2.22 11.38 13.86
N LEU A 32 1.42 11.50 12.80
CA LEU A 32 1.77 10.99 11.48
C LEU A 32 3.06 11.63 10.95
N LEU A 33 3.20 12.94 11.05
CA LEU A 33 4.40 13.64 10.60
C LEU A 33 5.64 13.20 11.38
N LEU A 34 5.51 13.01 12.70
CA LEU A 34 6.60 12.51 13.54
C LEU A 34 6.98 11.07 13.18
N ALA A 35 5.99 10.19 12.94
CA ALA A 35 6.27 8.82 12.52
C ALA A 35 7.00 8.76 11.17
N PHE A 36 6.56 9.55 10.19
CA PHE A 36 7.22 9.63 8.88
C PHE A 36 8.60 10.27 8.96
N ALA A 37 8.77 11.31 9.79
CA ALA A 37 10.07 11.92 10.02
C ALA A 37 11.04 10.93 10.68
N ASN A 38 10.57 10.17 11.66
CA ASN A 38 11.36 9.13 12.32
C ASN A 38 11.78 8.04 11.33
N ALA A 39 10.83 7.56 10.50
CA ALA A 39 11.13 6.60 9.44
C ALA A 39 12.17 7.12 8.44
N ALA A 40 12.15 8.41 8.12
CA ALA A 40 13.08 9.01 7.19
C ALA A 40 14.49 9.26 7.77
N ILE A 41 14.71 9.14 9.09
CA ILE A 41 16.04 9.30 9.70
C ILE A 41 16.63 7.97 10.19
N LEU A 42 15.80 6.92 10.29
CA LEU A 42 16.24 5.57 10.63
C LEU A 42 17.00 4.97 9.45
N ASN A 43 18.21 4.47 9.73
CA ASN A 43 18.99 3.73 8.75
C ASN A 43 18.30 2.37 8.49
N PRO A 44 17.96 2.01 7.23
CA PRO A 44 17.33 0.74 6.91
C PRO A 44 18.12 -0.49 7.40
N ALA A 45 19.44 -0.36 7.55
CA ALA A 45 20.32 -1.41 8.05
C ALA A 45 20.30 -1.60 9.58
N GLU A 46 19.74 -0.65 10.33
CA GLU A 46 19.69 -0.64 11.80
C GLU A 46 18.30 -0.99 12.35
N PHE A 47 17.36 -1.31 11.47
CA PHE A 47 15.97 -1.51 11.80
C PHE A 47 15.60 -3.01 11.79
N ASP A 48 15.13 -3.50 12.93
CA ASP A 48 14.70 -4.88 13.11
C ASP A 48 13.21 -5.07 12.87
N TYR A 49 12.85 -6.22 12.29
CA TYR A 49 11.47 -6.59 12.01
C TYR A 49 10.79 -7.19 13.26
N ASP A 50 10.50 -6.35 14.25
CA ASP A 50 10.08 -6.74 15.60
C ASP A 50 8.71 -6.15 16.02
N LEU A 51 8.36 -6.27 17.31
CA LEU A 51 7.11 -5.73 17.86
C LEU A 51 7.03 -4.20 17.72
N SER A 52 8.16 -3.49 17.77
CA SER A 52 8.24 -2.04 17.63
C SER A 52 7.86 -1.59 16.23
N LEU A 53 8.20 -2.35 15.18
CA LEU A 53 7.69 -2.13 13.83
C LEU A 53 6.16 -2.21 13.79
N PHE A 54 5.60 -3.33 14.26
CA PHE A 54 4.16 -3.56 14.19
C PHE A 54 3.39 -2.48 14.97
N ARG A 55 3.94 -2.05 16.11
CA ARG A 55 3.42 -0.90 16.86
C ARG A 55 3.44 0.38 16.04
N SER A 56 4.56 0.68 15.37
CA SER A 56 4.70 1.90 14.56
C SER A 56 3.75 1.91 13.36
N VAL A 57 3.62 0.79 12.65
CA VAL A 57 2.65 0.61 11.56
C VAL A 57 1.22 0.78 12.08
N PHE A 58 0.89 0.17 13.24
CA PHE A 58 -0.41 0.32 13.88
C PHE A 58 -0.72 1.77 14.25
N ALA A 59 0.27 2.50 14.80
CA ALA A 59 0.15 3.91 15.17
C ALA A 59 -0.11 4.79 13.94
N VAL A 60 0.61 4.57 12.84
CA VAL A 60 0.39 5.26 11.55
C VAL A 60 -1.02 5.01 11.03
N ILE A 61 -1.46 3.74 10.97
CA ILE A 61 -2.79 3.38 10.48
C ILE A 61 -3.89 4.00 11.37
N SER A 62 -3.75 3.88 12.68
CA SER A 62 -4.72 4.39 13.66
C SER A 62 -4.82 5.91 13.63
N SER A 63 -3.69 6.61 13.53
CA SER A 63 -3.66 8.07 13.41
C SER A 63 -4.28 8.54 12.09
N MET A 64 -3.96 7.88 10.97
CA MET A 64 -4.56 8.20 9.67
C MET A 64 -6.08 8.00 9.67
N LEU A 65 -6.56 6.88 10.22
CA LEU A 65 -7.99 6.60 10.34
C LEU A 65 -8.69 7.58 11.27
N SER A 66 -8.04 7.99 12.36
CA SER A 66 -8.56 9.00 13.28
C SER A 66 -8.75 10.35 12.56
N VAL A 67 -7.74 10.81 11.81
CA VAL A 67 -7.85 12.02 10.98
C VAL A 67 -8.98 11.88 9.95
N TRP A 68 -9.09 10.73 9.30
CA TRP A 68 -10.10 10.45 8.29
C TRP A 68 -11.52 10.46 8.86
N PHE A 69 -11.76 9.75 9.97
CA PHE A 69 -13.06 9.70 10.63
C PHE A 69 -13.51 11.06 11.14
N ILE A 70 -12.61 11.83 11.76
CA ILE A 70 -12.90 13.20 12.20
C ILE A 70 -13.29 14.04 10.99
N SER A 71 -12.52 13.97 9.91
CA SER A 71 -12.75 14.75 8.69
C SER A 71 -14.08 14.42 8.01
N ARG A 72 -14.56 13.18 8.13
CA ARG A 72 -15.86 12.72 7.62
C ARG A 72 -17.02 12.86 8.62
N ARG A 73 -16.74 13.31 9.85
CA ARG A 73 -17.73 13.35 10.95
C ARG A 73 -18.37 11.99 11.22
N ALA A 74 -17.61 10.92 11.02
CA ALA A 74 -18.13 9.58 11.08
C ALA A 74 -18.60 9.22 12.50
N ALA A 75 -19.81 8.67 12.63
CA ALA A 75 -20.37 8.30 13.93
C ALA A 75 -19.52 7.27 14.70
N PHE A 76 -18.87 6.37 13.96
CA PHE A 76 -17.95 5.38 14.53
C PHE A 76 -16.59 5.96 14.94
N GLY A 77 -16.27 7.20 14.53
CA GLY A 77 -14.97 7.82 14.77
C GLY A 77 -14.64 7.98 16.26
N GLY A 78 -15.62 8.33 17.09
CA GLY A 78 -15.40 8.52 18.53
C GLY A 78 -14.92 7.24 19.23
N PRO A 79 -15.71 6.16 19.22
CA PRO A 79 -15.29 4.87 19.79
C PRO A 79 -13.97 4.36 19.22
N PHE A 80 -13.77 4.49 17.90
CA PHE A 80 -12.51 4.09 17.25
C PHE A 80 -11.30 4.83 17.82
N ILE A 81 -11.37 6.16 17.92
CA ILE A 81 -10.26 6.98 18.44
C ILE A 81 -9.93 6.58 19.87
N VAL A 82 -10.93 6.39 20.73
CA VAL A 82 -10.70 6.00 22.13
C VAL A 82 -10.00 4.64 22.21
N VAL A 83 -10.54 3.64 21.52
CA VAL A 83 -9.99 2.27 21.56
C VAL A 83 -8.57 2.21 20.99
N THR A 84 -8.35 2.81 19.82
CA THR A 84 -7.04 2.77 19.17
C THR A 84 -5.99 3.58 19.93
N SER A 85 -6.35 4.74 20.50
CA SER A 85 -5.42 5.52 21.32
C SER A 85 -5.01 4.75 22.58
N LEU A 86 -5.96 4.10 23.26
CA LEU A 86 -5.65 3.26 24.43
C LEU A 86 -4.78 2.06 24.05
N LEU A 87 -5.08 1.41 22.92
CA LEU A 87 -4.27 0.30 22.44
C LEU A 87 -2.85 0.75 22.07
N THR A 88 -2.69 1.91 21.43
CA THR A 88 -1.36 2.47 21.16
C THR A 88 -0.59 2.74 22.46
N CYS A 89 -1.23 3.34 23.47
CA CYS A 89 -0.60 3.53 24.78
C CYS A 89 -0.14 2.20 25.40
N ILE A 90 -0.97 1.16 25.35
CA ILE A 90 -0.62 -0.16 25.87
C ILE A 90 0.58 -0.73 25.11
N LEU A 91 0.55 -0.68 23.77
CA LEU A 91 1.64 -1.19 22.95
C LEU A 91 2.94 -0.43 23.22
N MET A 92 2.89 0.90 23.41
CA MET A 92 4.06 1.70 23.79
C MET A 92 4.63 1.27 25.14
N LEU A 93 3.78 1.06 26.16
CA LEU A 93 4.24 0.59 27.46
C LEU A 93 4.84 -0.82 27.36
N VAL A 94 4.22 -1.72 26.60
CA VAL A 94 4.75 -3.07 26.38
C VAL A 94 6.12 -3.01 25.72
N ASP A 95 6.30 -2.19 24.69
CA ASP A 95 7.59 -1.98 24.01
C ASP A 95 8.69 -1.59 25.01
N GLU A 96 8.41 -0.57 25.83
CA GLU A 96 9.33 -0.06 26.86
C GLU A 96 9.65 -1.09 27.96
N PHE A 97 8.64 -1.84 28.43
CA PHE A 97 8.80 -2.79 29.54
C PHE A 97 9.35 -4.15 29.12
N TYR A 98 9.04 -4.64 27.90
CA TYR A 98 9.40 -5.99 27.45
C TYR A 98 10.65 -6.02 26.57
N LEU A 99 10.82 -5.06 25.65
CA LEU A 99 11.94 -5.09 24.70
C LEU A 99 13.21 -4.43 25.23
N GLY A 100 13.14 -3.69 26.34
CA GLY A 100 14.34 -3.28 27.05
C GLY A 100 15.36 -2.57 26.15
N ALA A 101 14.92 -1.66 25.28
CA ALA A 101 15.75 -0.64 24.64
C ALA A 101 16.34 0.38 25.66
N GLY A 102 16.40 -0.02 26.94
CA GLY A 102 17.07 0.69 28.02
C GLY A 102 18.59 0.48 28.07
N ASN A 103 19.19 -0.37 27.21
CA ASN A 103 20.65 -0.62 27.27
C ASN A 103 21.46 -0.15 26.05
N GLU A 104 20.91 -0.06 24.84
CA GLU A 104 21.70 0.33 23.64
C GLU A 104 21.34 1.70 23.03
N VAL A 105 20.07 2.14 23.08
CA VAL A 105 19.68 3.50 22.65
C VAL A 105 19.93 4.54 23.77
N VAL A 106 19.87 4.09 25.03
CA VAL A 106 20.16 4.90 26.21
C VAL A 106 21.59 5.46 26.21
N THR A 107 22.55 4.75 25.60
CA THR A 107 23.96 5.17 25.56
C THR A 107 24.26 6.19 24.47
N SER A 108 23.41 6.31 23.44
CA SER A 108 23.68 7.14 22.25
C SER A 108 22.84 8.42 22.17
N ILE A 109 21.58 8.41 22.65
CA ILE A 109 20.69 9.60 22.66
C ILE A 109 20.51 10.18 24.08
N GLY A 110 20.89 9.41 25.11
CA GLY A 110 20.64 9.72 26.51
C GLY A 110 19.21 9.37 26.95
N VAL A 111 19.05 9.02 28.23
CA VAL A 111 17.75 8.60 28.82
C VAL A 111 16.68 9.70 28.74
N ILE A 112 17.10 10.97 28.87
CA ILE A 112 16.18 12.10 29.04
C ILE A 112 15.40 12.45 27.75
N PRO A 113 16.04 12.58 26.57
CA PRO A 113 15.30 12.86 25.33
C PRO A 113 14.34 11.74 24.91
N MET A 114 14.74 10.47 25.11
CA MET A 114 13.91 9.31 24.78
C MET A 114 12.64 9.25 25.65
N LEU A 115 12.80 9.40 26.97
CA LEU A 115 11.66 9.49 27.89
C LEU A 115 10.73 10.67 27.55
N ALA A 116 11.29 11.81 27.12
CA ALA A 116 10.50 12.96 26.70
C ALA A 116 9.65 12.68 25.45
N ILE A 117 10.20 11.97 24.45
CA ILE A 117 9.47 11.57 23.23
C ILE A 117 8.32 10.63 23.56
N VAL A 118 8.59 9.58 24.33
CA VAL A 118 7.58 8.59 24.73
C VAL A 118 6.48 9.25 25.55
N THR A 119 6.85 10.11 26.50
CA THR A 119 5.89 10.86 27.34
C THR A 119 5.05 11.81 26.50
N PHE A 120 5.65 12.48 25.51
CA PHE A 120 4.94 13.38 24.61
C PHE A 120 3.93 12.64 23.73
N GLN A 121 4.33 11.50 23.14
CA GLN A 121 3.43 10.65 22.37
C GLN A 121 2.29 10.10 23.23
N LEU A 122 2.58 9.62 24.44
CA LEU A 122 1.56 9.15 25.37
C LEU A 122 0.56 10.26 25.71
N LEU A 123 1.03 11.50 25.91
CA LEU A 123 0.17 12.65 26.16
C LEU A 123 -0.78 12.95 25.00
N ILE A 124 -0.32 12.81 23.75
CA ILE A 124 -1.17 12.93 22.55
C ILE A 124 -2.34 11.96 22.62
N TYR A 125 -2.06 10.66 22.77
CA TYR A 125 -3.09 9.62 22.77
C TYR A 125 -4.03 9.70 23.97
N VAL A 126 -3.49 9.91 25.18
CA VAL A 126 -4.29 10.03 26.41
C VAL A 126 -5.19 11.26 26.37
N SER A 127 -4.68 12.42 25.94
CA SER A 127 -5.48 13.64 25.85
C SER A 127 -6.57 13.53 24.79
N ALA A 128 -6.25 12.94 23.62
CA ALA A 128 -7.22 12.68 22.56
C ALA A 128 -8.33 11.73 23.03
N ALA A 129 -7.97 10.57 23.61
CA ALA A 129 -8.92 9.59 24.13
C ALA A 129 -9.81 10.19 25.21
N SER A 130 -9.23 10.89 26.18
CA SER A 130 -9.97 11.51 27.29
C SER A 130 -10.97 12.56 26.78
N TYR A 131 -10.53 13.44 25.87
CA TYR A 131 -11.40 14.46 25.30
C TYR A 131 -12.56 13.83 24.51
N VAL A 132 -12.27 12.84 23.65
CA VAL A 132 -13.27 12.18 22.81
C VAL A 132 -14.27 11.36 23.64
N ALA A 133 -13.82 10.69 24.69
CA ALA A 133 -14.67 9.89 25.57
C ALA A 133 -15.67 10.75 26.36
N VAL A 134 -15.20 11.87 26.93
CA VAL A 134 -16.00 12.68 27.87
C VAL A 134 -16.86 13.72 27.14
N SER A 135 -16.37 14.32 26.06
CA SER A 135 -16.98 15.50 25.45
C SER A 135 -18.33 15.21 24.77
N SER A 136 -19.40 15.83 25.28
CA SER A 136 -20.73 15.83 24.63
C SER A 136 -20.71 16.50 23.27
N ARG A 137 -19.82 17.48 23.05
CA ARG A 137 -19.64 18.18 21.76
C ARG A 137 -19.14 17.23 20.67
N VAL A 138 -18.29 16.27 21.02
CA VAL A 138 -17.78 15.27 20.08
C VAL A 138 -18.92 14.37 19.62
N ARG A 139 -19.76 13.88 20.55
CA ARG A 139 -20.94 13.07 20.23
C ARG A 139 -21.95 13.81 19.35
N ALA A 140 -22.11 15.12 19.55
CA ALA A 140 -22.97 15.96 18.71
C ALA A 140 -22.39 16.22 17.30
N THR A 141 -21.07 16.09 17.12
CA THR A 141 -20.36 16.41 15.87
C THR A 141 -20.14 15.16 15.00
N LEU A 142 -19.76 14.04 15.61
CA LEU A 142 -19.51 12.76 14.96
C LEU A 142 -20.82 11.96 14.82
N VAL A 143 -21.63 12.31 13.81
CA VAL A 143 -22.98 11.74 13.63
C VAL A 143 -23.21 11.12 12.25
N VAL A 144 -22.30 11.34 11.31
CA VAL A 144 -22.46 10.88 9.92
C VAL A 144 -22.30 9.37 9.86
N ARG A 145 -23.36 8.68 9.46
CA ARG A 145 -23.30 7.25 9.13
C ARG A 145 -22.79 7.10 7.69
N LEU A 146 -21.64 6.46 7.53
CA LEU A 146 -21.06 6.17 6.22
C LEU A 146 -21.96 5.16 5.49
N ARG A 147 -22.68 5.62 4.47
CA ARG A 147 -23.60 4.79 3.66
C ARG A 147 -22.97 4.45 2.32
N SER A 148 -23.31 3.27 1.80
CA SER A 148 -22.95 2.86 0.44
C SER A 148 -23.75 3.65 -0.60
N VAL A 149 -23.12 3.97 -1.73
CA VAL A 149 -23.83 4.39 -2.94
C VAL A 149 -24.65 3.20 -3.47
N THR A 150 -25.86 3.49 -3.96
CA THR A 150 -26.82 2.53 -4.55
C THR A 150 -26.15 1.63 -5.60
N GLN A 151 -26.53 0.35 -5.63
CA GLN A 151 -25.99 -0.66 -6.56
C GLN A 151 -26.09 -0.25 -8.04
N VAL A 152 -27.10 0.55 -8.41
CA VAL A 152 -27.39 0.97 -9.78
C VAL A 152 -26.24 1.79 -10.41
N GLU A 153 -25.57 2.65 -9.64
CA GLU A 153 -24.45 3.46 -10.18
C GLU A 153 -23.19 2.62 -10.41
N LYS A 154 -23.04 1.49 -9.68
CA LYS A 154 -21.87 0.59 -9.73
C LYS A 154 -21.86 -0.28 -10.99
N PHE A 155 -23.01 -0.78 -11.42
CA PHE A 155 -23.14 -1.57 -12.65
C PHE A 155 -22.83 -0.75 -13.90
N LEU A 156 -23.23 0.53 -13.93
CA LEU A 156 -22.94 1.43 -15.04
C LEU A 156 -21.44 1.71 -15.18
N THR A 157 -20.68 1.79 -14.07
CA THR A 157 -19.23 2.01 -14.12
C THR A 157 -18.43 0.79 -14.60
N ALA A 158 -18.86 -0.43 -14.30
CA ALA A 158 -18.11 -1.64 -14.67
C ALA A 158 -18.13 -1.93 -16.19
N ALA A 159 -19.21 -1.54 -16.88
CA ALA A 159 -19.35 -1.74 -18.33
C ALA A 159 -18.58 -0.72 -19.18
N VAL A 160 -18.08 0.36 -18.57
CA VAL A 160 -17.36 1.43 -19.26
C VAL A 160 -15.91 1.01 -19.50
N PRO A 161 -15.36 1.08 -20.73
CA PRO A 161 -13.97 0.72 -21.00
C PRO A 161 -12.97 1.48 -20.13
N VAL A 162 -11.89 0.81 -19.71
CA VAL A 162 -10.90 1.34 -18.75
C VAL A 162 -10.40 2.73 -19.15
N ARG A 163 -10.12 2.96 -20.43
CA ARG A 163 -9.63 4.25 -20.97
C ARG A 163 -10.49 5.45 -20.59
N HIS A 164 -11.81 5.28 -20.46
CA HIS A 164 -12.70 6.36 -20.05
C HIS A 164 -12.68 6.59 -18.54
N ARG A 165 -12.49 5.51 -17.77
CA ARG A 165 -12.43 5.55 -16.31
C ARG A 165 -11.15 6.23 -15.79
N MET A 166 -10.04 6.15 -16.54
CA MET A 166 -8.77 6.82 -16.23
C MET A 166 -8.89 8.35 -16.02
N ARG A 167 -9.96 8.98 -16.51
CA ARG A 167 -10.19 10.43 -16.35
C ARG A 167 -10.81 10.79 -14.98
N LYS A 168 -11.11 9.79 -14.13
CA LYS A 168 -11.85 9.98 -12.88
C LYS A 168 -11.01 9.53 -11.68
N TRP A 169 -11.12 10.26 -10.58
CA TRP A 169 -10.42 9.96 -9.33
C TRP A 169 -10.61 8.51 -8.80
N PRO A 170 -11.82 7.91 -8.81
CA PRO A 170 -11.99 6.55 -8.30
C PRO A 170 -11.09 5.52 -8.98
N PHE A 171 -10.78 5.69 -10.28
CA PHE A 171 -9.85 4.81 -10.97
C PHE A 171 -8.44 4.88 -10.39
N TRP A 172 -7.91 6.09 -10.17
CA TRP A 172 -6.56 6.28 -9.63
C TRP A 172 -6.46 5.83 -8.17
N ARG A 173 -7.53 6.04 -7.40
CA ARG A 173 -7.65 5.49 -6.04
C ARG A 173 -7.57 3.96 -6.07
N ASP A 174 -8.34 3.31 -6.94
CA ASP A 174 -8.38 1.84 -7.03
C ASP A 174 -7.03 1.30 -7.54
N LEU A 175 -6.41 1.99 -8.50
CA LEU A 175 -5.07 1.67 -8.99
C LEU A 175 -4.01 1.78 -7.90
N ALA A 176 -4.06 2.81 -7.05
CA ALA A 176 -3.15 2.94 -5.92
C ALA A 176 -3.33 1.82 -4.88
N ILE A 177 -4.58 1.38 -4.65
CA ILE A 177 -4.85 0.20 -3.81
C ILE A 177 -4.22 -1.05 -4.44
N TYR A 178 -4.38 -1.24 -5.75
CA TYR A 178 -3.78 -2.38 -6.45
C TYR A 178 -2.26 -2.34 -6.43
N PHE A 179 -1.67 -1.17 -6.64
CA PHE A 179 -0.23 -0.94 -6.54
C PHE A 179 0.30 -1.42 -5.18
N VAL A 180 -0.27 -0.90 -4.08
CA VAL A 180 0.19 -1.27 -2.73
C VAL A 180 -0.02 -2.76 -2.46
N ALA A 181 -1.16 -3.32 -2.84
CA ALA A 181 -1.44 -4.73 -2.63
C ALA A 181 -0.45 -5.62 -3.40
N PHE A 182 -0.16 -5.29 -4.67
CA PHE A 182 0.78 -6.06 -5.49
C PHE A 182 2.23 -5.85 -5.08
N SER A 183 2.58 -4.75 -4.43
CA SER A 183 3.91 -4.62 -3.83
C SER A 183 4.19 -5.63 -2.74
N PHE A 184 3.18 -6.02 -1.94
CA PHE A 184 3.36 -7.09 -0.95
C PHE A 184 3.15 -8.48 -1.56
N LEU A 185 2.14 -8.65 -2.40
CA LEU A 185 1.89 -9.94 -3.06
C LEU A 185 3.04 -10.34 -3.98
N GLY A 186 3.70 -9.38 -4.62
CA GLY A 186 4.88 -9.58 -5.44
C GLY A 186 6.05 -10.11 -4.63
N HIS A 187 6.31 -9.51 -3.47
CA HIS A 187 7.32 -10.01 -2.54
C HIS A 187 7.04 -11.47 -2.14
N TRP A 188 5.80 -11.78 -1.73
CA TRP A 188 5.44 -13.16 -1.36
C TRP A 188 5.48 -14.13 -2.55
N ALA A 189 5.19 -13.65 -3.76
CA ALA A 189 5.33 -14.44 -4.97
C ALA A 189 6.79 -14.76 -5.28
N GLU A 190 7.71 -13.83 -5.03
CA GLU A 190 9.16 -14.06 -5.16
C GLU A 190 9.64 -15.10 -4.14
N MET A 191 9.21 -14.98 -2.88
CA MET A 191 9.50 -16.00 -1.85
C MET A 191 9.05 -17.41 -2.30
N LEU A 192 7.83 -17.51 -2.86
CA LEU A 192 7.31 -18.76 -3.39
C LEU A 192 8.14 -19.24 -4.60
N PHE A 193 8.56 -18.33 -5.48
CA PHE A 193 9.38 -18.65 -6.64
C PHE A 193 10.75 -19.20 -6.22
N CYS A 194 11.43 -18.56 -5.26
CA CYS A 194 12.67 -19.07 -4.68
C CYS A 194 12.49 -20.43 -4.01
N GLN A 195 11.37 -20.66 -3.30
CA GLN A 195 11.06 -21.98 -2.74
C GLN A 195 10.87 -23.06 -3.82
N LEU A 196 10.28 -22.70 -4.97
CA LEU A 196 10.14 -23.64 -6.10
C LEU A 196 11.49 -23.95 -6.76
N ILE A 197 12.41 -22.98 -6.81
CA ILE A 197 13.80 -23.22 -7.23
C ILE A 197 14.49 -24.17 -6.25
N ALA A 198 14.39 -23.90 -4.94
CA ALA A 198 14.96 -24.76 -3.90
C ALA A 198 14.39 -26.19 -3.92
N ALA A 199 13.12 -26.35 -4.33
CA ALA A 199 12.47 -27.64 -4.53
C ALA A 199 12.86 -28.34 -5.84
N GLY A 200 13.68 -27.72 -6.70
CA GLY A 200 14.12 -28.26 -7.98
C GLY A 200 13.06 -28.21 -9.09
N VAL A 201 11.98 -27.43 -8.91
CA VAL A 201 10.92 -27.26 -9.91
C VAL A 201 11.38 -26.34 -11.04
N PHE A 202 12.14 -25.29 -10.70
CA PHE A 202 12.71 -24.33 -11.63
C PHE A 202 14.23 -24.30 -11.49
N MET A 203 14.94 -24.06 -12.60
CA MET A 203 16.37 -23.75 -12.53
C MET A 203 16.56 -22.30 -12.07
N GLY A 204 17.61 -22.03 -11.31
CA GLY A 204 17.96 -20.68 -10.88
C GLY A 204 18.78 -20.69 -9.59
N ASP A 205 19.25 -19.51 -9.21
CA ASP A 205 19.93 -19.27 -7.95
C ASP A 205 18.95 -18.61 -6.95
N TYR A 206 19.14 -18.88 -5.68
CA TYR A 206 18.41 -18.25 -4.58
C TYR A 206 19.36 -18.05 -3.40
N ASP A 207 19.16 -16.97 -2.64
CA ASP A 207 19.97 -16.67 -1.47
C ASP A 207 19.11 -16.79 -0.20
N LEU A 208 19.38 -17.82 0.60
CA LEU A 208 18.71 -18.04 1.90
C LEU A 208 19.14 -17.04 2.98
N SER A 209 20.27 -16.35 2.79
CA SER A 209 20.76 -15.33 3.71
C SER A 209 20.16 -13.95 3.44
N ASN A 210 19.37 -13.81 2.38
CA ASN A 210 18.74 -12.55 2.02
C ASN A 210 17.58 -12.23 2.97
N ALA A 211 17.87 -11.45 4.01
CA ALA A 211 16.89 -11.03 5.03
C ALA A 211 15.67 -10.32 4.42
N MET A 212 15.83 -9.59 3.30
CA MET A 212 14.74 -8.93 2.60
C MET A 212 13.66 -9.95 2.18
N LEU A 213 14.08 -11.11 1.68
CA LEU A 213 13.17 -12.17 1.22
C LEU A 213 12.59 -12.99 2.37
N TRP A 214 13.38 -13.33 3.39
CA TRP A 214 12.98 -14.35 4.36
C TRP A 214 12.47 -13.80 5.68
N GLU A 215 12.92 -12.61 6.09
CA GLU A 215 12.64 -12.01 7.40
C GLU A 215 11.70 -10.80 7.29
N GLN A 216 11.87 -9.98 6.25
CA GLN A 216 11.17 -8.69 6.11
C GLN A 216 9.83 -8.83 5.36
N TRP A 217 8.83 -9.48 5.94
CA TRP A 217 7.60 -9.86 5.21
C TRP A 217 6.74 -8.68 4.70
N LEU A 218 6.90 -7.48 5.28
CA LEU A 218 6.29 -6.22 4.81
C LEU A 218 7.28 -5.37 4.01
N TYR A 219 8.33 -5.95 3.44
CA TYR A 219 9.17 -5.26 2.49
C TYR A 219 8.33 -4.87 1.25
N PRO A 220 8.25 -3.58 0.90
CA PRO A 220 7.37 -3.12 -0.16
C PRO A 220 8.01 -3.27 -1.56
N PHE A 221 7.84 -4.42 -2.25
CA PHE A 221 8.33 -4.60 -3.63
C PHE A 221 7.63 -3.66 -4.63
N SER A 222 8.17 -2.45 -4.78
CA SER A 222 7.63 -1.41 -5.66
C SER A 222 7.58 -1.84 -7.12
N ALA A 223 8.52 -2.68 -7.57
CA ALA A 223 8.57 -3.22 -8.92
C ALA A 223 7.24 -3.89 -9.32
N GLU A 224 6.66 -4.71 -8.45
CA GLU A 224 5.42 -5.43 -8.76
C GLU A 224 4.18 -4.55 -8.64
N GLY A 225 4.23 -3.53 -7.78
CA GLY A 225 3.25 -2.45 -7.78
C GLY A 225 3.25 -1.70 -9.12
N ILE A 226 4.43 -1.37 -9.67
CA ILE A 226 4.57 -0.73 -10.98
C ILE A 226 4.07 -1.69 -12.07
N ALA A 227 4.40 -2.98 -12.00
CA ALA A 227 3.96 -3.97 -12.96
C ALA A 227 2.43 -4.05 -13.06
N ILE A 228 1.70 -4.09 -11.93
CA ILE A 228 0.23 -4.08 -11.98
C ILE A 228 -0.29 -2.75 -12.54
N ALA A 229 0.35 -1.61 -12.24
CA ALA A 229 -0.06 -0.33 -12.80
C ALA A 229 0.09 -0.30 -14.34
N LEU A 230 1.20 -0.83 -14.87
CA LEU A 230 1.41 -0.99 -16.31
C LEU A 230 0.41 -1.96 -16.93
N VAL A 231 0.11 -3.07 -16.26
CA VAL A 231 -0.94 -4.01 -16.69
C VAL A 231 -2.28 -3.31 -16.83
N VAL A 232 -2.70 -2.54 -15.83
CA VAL A 232 -4.01 -1.88 -15.80
C VAL A 232 -4.09 -0.73 -16.81
N VAL A 233 -3.02 0.07 -16.94
CA VAL A 233 -3.02 1.28 -17.77
C VAL A 233 -2.71 0.98 -19.24
N ILE A 234 -1.91 -0.05 -19.53
CA ILE A 234 -1.41 -0.31 -20.89
C ILE A 234 -1.94 -1.66 -21.40
N LEU A 235 -1.60 -2.76 -20.74
CA LEU A 235 -1.81 -4.11 -21.28
C LEU A 235 -3.30 -4.51 -21.30
N HIS A 236 -4.08 -4.12 -20.30
CA HIS A 236 -5.51 -4.42 -20.25
C HIS A 236 -6.31 -3.64 -21.32
N PRO A 237 -6.13 -2.31 -21.48
CA PRO A 237 -6.72 -1.59 -22.62
C PRO A 237 -6.26 -2.10 -23.98
N PHE A 238 -5.03 -2.61 -24.07
CA PHE A 238 -4.53 -3.27 -25.27
C PHE A 238 -5.26 -4.59 -25.55
N LYS A 239 -5.43 -5.45 -24.53
CA LYS A 239 -6.27 -6.66 -24.61
C LYS A 239 -7.69 -6.32 -25.05
N GLU A 240 -8.33 -5.31 -24.47
CA GLU A 240 -9.69 -4.89 -24.86
C GLU A 240 -9.76 -4.46 -26.33
N TRP A 241 -8.74 -3.73 -26.81
CA TRP A 241 -8.63 -3.34 -28.21
C TRP A 241 -8.45 -4.55 -29.12
N LEU A 242 -7.58 -5.50 -28.75
CA LEU A 242 -7.32 -6.70 -29.52
C LEU A 242 -8.57 -7.59 -29.61
N MET A 243 -9.28 -7.76 -28.49
CA MET A 243 -10.56 -8.48 -28.45
C MET A 243 -11.61 -7.86 -29.36
N LYS A 244 -11.66 -6.54 -29.48
CA LYS A 244 -12.55 -5.87 -30.45
C LYS A 244 -12.11 -6.13 -31.89
N ARG A 245 -10.81 -6.08 -32.18
CA ARG A 245 -10.26 -6.32 -33.54
C ARG A 245 -10.44 -7.74 -34.02
N THR A 246 -10.34 -8.74 -33.14
CA THR A 246 -10.52 -10.15 -33.48
C THR A 246 -12.00 -10.60 -33.47
N GLY A 247 -12.95 -9.68 -33.30
CA GLY A 247 -14.37 -10.00 -33.23
C GLY A 247 -14.74 -10.84 -32.01
N GLY A 248 -14.01 -10.68 -30.90
CA GLY A 248 -14.25 -11.41 -29.65
C GLY A 248 -13.67 -12.83 -29.61
N ARG A 249 -12.91 -13.24 -30.62
CA ARG A 249 -12.33 -14.59 -30.71
C ARG A 249 -11.14 -14.73 -29.76
N VAL A 250 -11.38 -15.31 -28.58
CA VAL A 250 -10.36 -15.57 -27.55
C VAL A 250 -9.21 -16.43 -28.08
N ALA A 251 -9.51 -17.45 -28.89
CA ALA A 251 -8.50 -18.34 -29.48
C ALA A 251 -7.45 -17.61 -30.34
N ILE A 252 -7.76 -16.42 -30.85
CA ILE A 252 -6.84 -15.58 -31.64
C ILE A 252 -6.24 -14.49 -30.76
N ALA A 253 -7.07 -13.82 -29.95
CA ALA A 253 -6.63 -12.70 -29.12
C ALA A 253 -5.67 -13.12 -28.01
N LEU A 254 -5.86 -14.30 -27.39
CA LEU A 254 -5.04 -14.77 -26.29
C LEU A 254 -3.57 -15.00 -26.73
N PRO A 255 -3.26 -15.83 -27.75
CA PRO A 255 -1.88 -16.01 -28.20
C PRO A 255 -1.22 -14.71 -28.67
N LEU A 256 -1.94 -13.87 -29.41
CA LEU A 256 -1.41 -12.59 -29.86
C LEU A 256 -1.10 -11.64 -28.70
N SER A 257 -1.97 -11.59 -27.69
CA SER A 257 -1.70 -10.81 -26.48
C SER A 257 -0.54 -11.39 -25.67
N PHE A 258 -0.42 -12.72 -25.60
CA PHE A 258 0.67 -13.39 -24.88
C PHE A 258 2.03 -13.03 -25.49
N VAL A 259 2.18 -13.08 -26.82
CA VAL A 259 3.44 -12.69 -27.48
C VAL A 259 3.83 -11.25 -27.13
N LEU A 260 2.88 -10.31 -27.17
CA LEU A 260 3.17 -8.91 -26.87
C LEU A 260 3.43 -8.66 -25.39
N ILE A 261 2.71 -9.35 -24.50
CA ILE A 261 2.99 -9.34 -23.06
C ILE A 261 4.40 -9.89 -22.82
N ALA A 262 4.76 -11.00 -23.46
CA ALA A 262 6.06 -11.62 -23.29
C ALA A 262 7.20 -10.71 -23.74
N LEU A 263 7.08 -10.10 -24.92
CA LEU A 263 8.04 -9.09 -25.38
C LEU A 263 8.14 -7.91 -24.42
N SER A 264 7.03 -7.46 -23.84
CA SER A 264 7.01 -6.36 -22.88
C SER A 264 7.69 -6.73 -21.56
N CYS A 265 7.35 -7.90 -21.00
CA CYS A 265 7.96 -8.42 -19.78
C CYS A 265 9.46 -8.61 -19.95
N THR A 266 9.89 -9.30 -21.02
CA THR A 266 11.31 -9.51 -21.31
C THR A 266 12.06 -8.21 -21.54
N ALA A 267 11.45 -7.20 -22.19
CA ALA A 267 12.10 -5.90 -22.39
C ALA A 267 12.26 -5.13 -21.07
N ILE A 268 11.25 -5.16 -20.19
CA ILE A 268 11.32 -4.53 -18.87
C ILE A 268 12.39 -5.23 -18.02
N ASP A 269 12.34 -6.56 -17.95
CA ASP A 269 13.29 -7.38 -17.19
C ASP A 269 14.74 -7.15 -17.65
N PHE A 270 14.97 -7.14 -18.96
CA PHE A 270 16.28 -6.84 -19.53
C PHE A 270 16.74 -5.41 -19.20
N THR A 271 15.84 -4.43 -19.30
CA THR A 271 16.17 -3.02 -18.99
C THR A 271 16.53 -2.88 -17.53
N THR A 272 15.73 -3.45 -16.61
CA THR A 272 16.03 -3.48 -15.18
C THR A 272 17.36 -4.18 -14.93
N GLY A 273 17.62 -5.29 -15.63
CA GLY A 273 18.88 -6.03 -15.55
C GLY A 273 20.10 -5.16 -15.84
N ILE A 274 20.10 -4.44 -16.96
CA ILE A 274 21.25 -3.60 -17.35
C ILE A 274 21.35 -2.29 -16.54
N THR A 275 20.26 -1.79 -15.95
CA THR A 275 20.29 -0.53 -15.17
C THR A 275 20.49 -0.71 -13.68
N ALA A 276 20.00 -1.80 -13.11
CA ALA A 276 19.92 -2.03 -11.66
C ALA A 276 20.57 -3.34 -11.19
N ASN A 277 20.88 -4.28 -12.11
CA ASN A 277 21.51 -5.56 -11.79
C ASN A 277 22.81 -5.80 -12.60
N ALA A 278 23.56 -4.73 -12.90
CA ALA A 278 24.72 -4.81 -13.79
C ALA A 278 25.87 -5.69 -13.24
N ASP A 279 25.93 -5.83 -11.93
CA ASP A 279 26.86 -6.65 -11.13
C ASP A 279 26.28 -8.00 -10.69
N TYR A 280 25.06 -8.34 -11.13
CA TYR A 280 24.39 -9.63 -10.90
C TYR A 280 24.07 -9.93 -9.42
N HIS A 281 23.93 -8.91 -8.57
CA HIS A 281 23.61 -9.10 -7.15
C HIS A 281 22.12 -9.42 -6.90
N LEU A 282 21.21 -8.95 -7.76
CA LEU A 282 19.78 -9.23 -7.64
C LEU A 282 19.43 -10.60 -8.23
N TRP A 283 20.01 -10.94 -9.38
CA TRP A 283 19.90 -12.27 -10.00
C TRP A 283 21.05 -12.53 -10.98
N ASP A 284 21.35 -13.80 -11.24
CA ASP A 284 22.36 -14.21 -12.22
C ASP A 284 21.81 -15.33 -13.13
N TYR A 285 21.62 -15.03 -14.42
CA TYR A 285 21.17 -16.01 -15.40
C TYR A 285 22.25 -16.46 -16.36
N ARG A 286 23.53 -16.17 -16.11
CA ARG A 286 24.63 -16.51 -17.05
C ARG A 286 24.72 -18.00 -17.34
N ASN A 287 24.36 -18.84 -16.37
CA ASN A 287 24.37 -20.30 -16.49
C ASN A 287 23.03 -20.89 -16.94
N MET A 288 22.02 -20.05 -17.22
CA MET A 288 20.68 -20.49 -17.59
C MET A 288 20.54 -20.72 -19.10
N PRO A 289 19.72 -21.70 -19.54
CA PRO A 289 19.45 -21.92 -20.97
C PRO A 289 18.82 -20.71 -21.65
N PHE A 290 19.25 -20.41 -22.88
CA PHE A 290 18.75 -19.29 -23.68
C PHE A 290 18.82 -17.94 -22.95
N ASN A 291 19.89 -17.73 -22.18
CA ASN A 291 20.13 -16.44 -21.54
C ASN A 291 20.63 -15.39 -22.56
N PHE A 292 20.39 -14.13 -22.24
CA PHE A 292 20.96 -12.99 -22.95
C PHE A 292 21.61 -12.04 -21.95
N MET A 293 22.93 -11.86 -22.11
CA MET A 293 23.79 -11.07 -21.21
C MET A 293 23.70 -11.48 -19.73
N GLY A 294 23.24 -12.70 -19.42
CA GLY A 294 22.96 -13.12 -18.05
C GLY A 294 21.85 -12.35 -17.33
N GLN A 295 21.16 -11.43 -18.01
CA GLN A 295 20.13 -10.57 -17.41
C GLN A 295 18.71 -11.11 -17.61
N ILE A 296 18.46 -11.80 -18.72
CA ILE A 296 17.20 -12.49 -18.99
C ILE A 296 17.48 -13.93 -19.41
N CYS A 297 16.53 -14.83 -19.14
CA CYS A 297 16.53 -16.19 -19.69
C CYS A 297 15.12 -16.61 -20.12
N LEU A 298 15.04 -17.63 -21.00
CA LEU A 298 13.77 -18.09 -21.55
C LEU A 298 12.80 -18.57 -20.47
N GLN A 299 13.29 -19.32 -19.47
CA GLN A 299 12.45 -19.84 -18.39
C GLN A 299 11.75 -18.71 -17.64
N ASN A 300 12.50 -17.75 -17.11
CA ASN A 300 11.94 -16.69 -16.28
C ASN A 300 11.11 -15.73 -17.12
N SER A 301 11.54 -15.41 -18.35
CA SER A 301 10.72 -14.67 -19.31
C SER A 301 9.35 -15.34 -19.51
N LEU A 302 9.29 -16.67 -19.68
CA LEU A 302 8.02 -17.38 -19.83
C LEU A 302 7.19 -17.37 -18.54
N VAL A 303 7.80 -17.59 -17.37
CA VAL A 303 7.10 -17.56 -16.08
C VAL A 303 6.43 -16.21 -15.85
N TYR A 304 7.19 -15.11 -16.00
CA TYR A 304 6.65 -13.76 -15.85
C TYR A 304 5.58 -13.43 -16.91
N SER A 305 5.77 -13.90 -18.15
CA SER A 305 4.79 -13.71 -19.22
C SER A 305 3.47 -14.44 -18.97
N ILE A 306 3.54 -15.66 -18.45
CA ILE A 306 2.36 -16.45 -18.07
C ILE A 306 1.63 -15.78 -16.91
N ALA A 307 2.36 -15.34 -15.87
CA ALA A 307 1.80 -14.63 -14.73
C ALA A 307 1.13 -13.31 -15.18
N ALA A 308 1.81 -12.48 -15.96
CA ALA A 308 1.26 -11.23 -16.50
C ALA A 308 0.02 -11.48 -17.38
N THR A 309 0.03 -12.53 -18.20
CA THR A 309 -1.13 -12.92 -19.02
C THR A 309 -2.31 -13.34 -18.14
N LEU A 310 -2.08 -14.15 -17.10
CA LEU A 310 -3.12 -14.51 -16.12
C LEU A 310 -3.71 -13.27 -15.45
N ILE A 311 -2.86 -12.28 -15.11
CA ILE A 311 -3.32 -11.04 -14.48
C ILE A 311 -4.19 -10.23 -15.44
N VAL A 312 -3.70 -9.99 -16.66
CA VAL A 312 -4.42 -9.24 -17.71
C VAL A 312 -5.76 -9.90 -18.07
N TRP A 313 -5.79 -11.23 -18.13
CA TRP A 313 -6.97 -11.96 -18.59
C TRP A 313 -7.99 -12.23 -17.50
N TYR A 314 -7.54 -12.51 -16.27
CA TYR A 314 -8.39 -13.01 -15.19
C TYR A 314 -8.29 -12.19 -13.91
N VAL A 315 -7.08 -12.00 -13.35
CA VAL A 315 -6.93 -11.42 -12.01
C VAL A 315 -7.44 -9.97 -11.98
N TYR A 316 -6.99 -9.11 -12.89
CA TYR A 316 -7.43 -7.72 -12.91
C TYR A 316 -8.94 -7.57 -13.16
N PRO A 317 -9.57 -8.23 -14.17
CA PRO A 317 -11.02 -8.19 -14.32
C PRO A 317 -11.80 -8.65 -13.09
N LEU A 318 -11.31 -9.67 -12.36
CA LEU A 318 -11.92 -10.12 -11.11
C LEU A 318 -11.77 -9.09 -10.00
N MET A 319 -10.59 -8.48 -9.85
CA MET A 319 -10.32 -7.42 -8.89
C MET A 319 -11.14 -6.15 -9.17
N ASP A 320 -11.23 -5.72 -10.42
CA ASP A 320 -12.02 -4.56 -10.85
C ASP A 320 -13.51 -4.80 -10.58
N LYS A 321 -14.02 -6.00 -10.91
CA LYS A 321 -15.37 -6.42 -10.55
C LYS A 321 -15.57 -6.46 -9.03
N GLY A 322 -14.62 -6.97 -8.27
CA GLY A 322 -14.64 -6.96 -6.81
C GLY A 322 -14.71 -5.53 -6.25
N MET A 323 -13.82 -4.66 -6.70
CA MET A 323 -13.72 -3.27 -6.26
C MET A 323 -14.98 -2.46 -6.60
N SER A 324 -15.62 -2.73 -7.74
CA SER A 324 -16.91 -2.10 -8.09
C SER A 324 -18.03 -2.41 -7.08
N ARG A 325 -17.94 -3.55 -6.35
CA ARG A 325 -18.91 -3.92 -5.31
C ARG A 325 -18.61 -3.23 -3.98
N VAL A 326 -17.37 -2.82 -3.75
CA VAL A 326 -16.94 -2.14 -2.52
C VAL A 326 -17.68 -0.80 -2.36
N PRO A 327 -18.20 -0.45 -1.17
CA PRO A 327 -18.74 0.88 -0.92
C PRO A 327 -17.68 1.97 -1.13
N ARG A 328 -18.03 3.07 -1.81
CA ARG A 328 -17.07 4.16 -2.12
C ARG A 328 -16.35 4.68 -0.88
N TRP A 329 -17.06 4.85 0.25
CA TRP A 329 -16.45 5.31 1.50
C TRP A 329 -15.41 4.32 2.03
N PHE A 330 -15.62 3.01 1.86
CA PHE A 330 -14.70 1.98 2.33
C PHE A 330 -13.48 1.91 1.43
N ALA A 331 -13.65 2.02 0.11
CA ALA A 331 -12.53 2.14 -0.82
C ALA A 331 -11.70 3.41 -0.56
N ASP A 332 -12.35 4.54 -0.27
CA ASP A 332 -11.64 5.77 0.13
C ASP A 332 -10.88 5.59 1.45
N MET A 333 -11.47 4.90 2.44
CA MET A 333 -10.82 4.58 3.71
C MET A 333 -9.60 3.66 3.49
N LEU A 334 -9.79 2.58 2.71
CA LEU A 334 -8.75 1.61 2.39
C LEU A 334 -7.58 2.27 1.65
N PHE A 335 -7.85 3.16 0.70
CA PHE A 335 -6.83 3.95 0.02
C PHE A 335 -5.93 4.69 1.01
N TRP A 336 -6.51 5.44 1.95
CA TRP A 336 -5.72 6.22 2.91
C TRP A 336 -4.92 5.33 3.86
N VAL A 337 -5.49 4.21 4.31
CA VAL A 337 -4.79 3.24 5.16
C VAL A 337 -3.60 2.65 4.42
N LEU A 338 -3.83 2.10 3.23
CA LEU A 338 -2.80 1.39 2.46
C LEU A 338 -1.69 2.34 2.00
N VAL A 339 -2.02 3.52 1.49
CA VAL A 339 -1.01 4.49 1.04
C VAL A 339 -0.18 5.03 2.21
N SER A 340 -0.79 5.26 3.38
CA SER A 340 -0.03 5.74 4.54
C SER A 340 0.87 4.65 5.11
N ALA A 341 0.38 3.42 5.24
CA ALA A 341 1.20 2.30 5.69
C ALA A 341 2.33 1.98 4.71
N TYR A 342 2.03 1.93 3.41
CA TYR A 342 3.02 1.73 2.37
C TYR A 342 4.04 2.86 2.32
N GLY A 343 3.60 4.12 2.39
CA GLY A 343 4.52 5.27 2.40
C GLY A 343 5.47 5.26 3.60
N PHE A 344 4.96 4.87 4.78
CA PHE A 344 5.79 4.69 5.97
C PHE A 344 6.81 3.56 5.78
N LEU A 345 6.40 2.38 5.31
CA LEU A 345 7.28 1.25 5.05
C LEU A 345 8.30 1.54 3.93
N ALA A 346 7.88 2.21 2.87
CA ALA A 346 8.75 2.60 1.76
C ALA A 346 9.83 3.58 2.21
N LEU A 347 9.50 4.52 3.10
CA LEU A 347 10.51 5.39 3.72
C LEU A 347 11.51 4.56 4.54
N LEU A 348 11.02 3.69 5.42
CA LEU A 348 11.88 2.86 6.27
C LEU A 348 12.88 2.00 5.48
N HIS A 349 12.52 1.51 4.30
CA HIS A 349 13.35 0.56 3.56
C HIS A 349 14.18 1.21 2.43
N PHE A 350 13.69 2.27 1.78
CA PHE A 350 14.31 2.79 0.55
C PHE A 350 15.10 4.09 0.72
N MET A 351 14.85 4.86 1.77
CA MET A 351 15.54 6.14 1.90
C MET A 351 15.69 6.59 3.35
N TYR A 352 16.88 7.10 3.66
CA TYR A 352 17.10 7.79 4.92
C TYR A 352 17.90 9.08 4.72
N LEU A 353 17.69 10.02 5.63
CA LEU A 353 18.35 11.31 5.67
C LEU A 353 19.58 11.19 6.56
N SER A 354 20.76 11.16 5.94
CA SER A 354 22.04 11.21 6.63
C SER A 354 22.52 12.67 6.82
N PRO A 355 23.54 12.93 7.66
CA PRO A 355 24.12 14.27 7.79
C PRO A 355 24.67 14.86 6.48
N THR A 356 24.97 14.02 5.48
CA THR A 356 25.47 14.45 4.16
C THR A 356 24.37 14.57 3.10
N GLY A 357 23.12 14.21 3.42
CA GLY A 357 21.97 14.28 2.53
C GLY A 357 21.18 12.98 2.46
N TRP A 358 20.25 12.91 1.51
CA TRP A 358 19.44 11.73 1.26
C TRP A 358 20.30 10.58 0.72
N VAL A 359 20.19 9.44 1.36
CA VAL A 359 20.75 8.17 0.91
C VAL A 359 19.59 7.29 0.47
N PHE A 360 19.69 6.76 -0.75
CA PHE A 360 18.73 5.80 -1.30
C PHE A 360 19.34 4.41 -1.15
N GLY A 361 18.59 3.53 -0.48
CA GLY A 361 18.95 2.13 -0.24
C GLY A 361 18.72 1.25 -1.45
#